data_AF-A0A074RQV6-F1
#
_entry.id   AF-A0A074RQV6-F1
#
_cell.length_a   1.000
_cell.length_b   1.000
_cell.length_c   1.000
_cell.angle_alpha   90.00
_cell.angle_beta   90.00
_cell.angle_gamma   90.00
#
_symmetry.space_group_name_H-M   'P 1'
#
loop_
_entity.id
_entity.type
_entity.pdbx_description
1 polymer ?
#
loop_
_entity_poly.entity_id
_entity_poly.type
_entity_poly.pdbx_seq_one_letter_code
_entity_poly.pdbx_strand_id
1 'polypeptide(L)'
;MHVAALLLAAPCVLAFDYTIGVGKDETTGQLGMGFDPSSVRPQPGDKIVFEFRAGSHSAVESTFAAPCVPKDGGYNSQVITVPDGTLVDAKGLPTTEYIVKDLNPVWFFDQAGGLCSKGAVFSINPELTLGGQTAGQFRANAEASDPTAPIATSDAPVAPIATSGAPIATSASASSTASTASAAASTSQTPSTNSATTMAGISMGAALAAMGAWFMI
;
A
#
# COMPACT_ATOMS: atom_id res chain seq x y z
N MET A 1 26.39 -26.13 -50.24
CA MET A 1 25.70 -24.96 -49.65
C MET A 1 24.99 -25.46 -48.40
N HIS A 2 25.56 -25.23 -47.21
CA HIS A 2 24.92 -25.62 -45.95
C HIS A 2 24.13 -24.42 -45.42
N VAL A 3 22.80 -24.53 -45.41
CA VAL A 3 21.91 -23.54 -44.81
C VAL A 3 21.87 -23.82 -43.31
N ALA A 4 22.49 -22.95 -42.52
CA ALA A 4 22.36 -22.99 -41.06
C ALA A 4 20.97 -22.49 -40.67
N ALA A 5 20.13 -23.38 -40.13
CA ALA A 5 18.84 -23.01 -39.56
C ALA A 5 19.06 -22.41 -38.17
N LEU A 6 18.85 -21.09 -38.05
CA LEU A 6 18.83 -20.38 -36.78
C LEU A 6 17.48 -20.65 -36.08
N LEU A 7 17.47 -21.55 -35.10
CA LEU A 7 16.33 -21.74 -34.21
C LEU A 7 16.17 -20.49 -33.34
N LEU A 8 15.17 -19.65 -33.63
CA LEU A 8 14.69 -18.64 -32.68
C LEU A 8 14.02 -19.36 -31.51
N ALA A 9 14.69 -19.43 -30.37
CA ALA A 9 14.04 -19.75 -29.11
C ALA A 9 13.12 -18.58 -28.74
N ALA A 10 11.81 -18.76 -28.89
CA ALA A 10 10.84 -17.79 -28.40
C ALA A 10 10.84 -17.81 -26.85
N PRO A 11 11.08 -16.68 -26.16
CA PRO A 11 10.96 -16.65 -24.71
C PRO A 11 9.48 -16.83 -24.34
N CYS A 12 9.13 -17.98 -23.75
CA CYS A 12 7.87 -18.15 -23.04
C CYS A 12 7.96 -17.36 -21.73
N VAL A 13 7.21 -16.27 -21.63
CA VAL A 13 6.95 -15.62 -20.33
C VAL A 13 5.93 -16.48 -19.59
N LEU A 14 6.35 -17.11 -18.49
CA LEU A 14 5.45 -17.85 -17.61
C LEU A 14 4.84 -16.86 -16.61
N ALA A 15 3.51 -16.79 -16.57
CA ALA A 15 2.81 -16.06 -15.50
C ALA A 15 2.96 -16.84 -14.19
N PHE A 16 3.33 -16.14 -13.12
CA PHE A 16 3.45 -16.68 -11.77
C PHE A 16 2.28 -16.24 -10.90
N ASP A 17 1.84 -17.13 -10.00
CA ASP A 17 0.74 -16.87 -9.07
C ASP A 17 1.29 -16.53 -7.67
N TYR A 18 1.06 -15.29 -7.22
CA TYR A 18 1.34 -14.85 -5.86
C TYR A 18 0.12 -15.06 -4.99
N THR A 19 0.16 -16.02 -4.07
CA THR A 19 -0.91 -16.21 -3.08
C THR A 19 -0.72 -15.28 -1.90
N ILE A 20 -1.74 -14.47 -1.60
CA ILE A 20 -1.77 -13.52 -0.49
C ILE A 20 -2.88 -13.93 0.48
N GLY A 21 -2.51 -14.26 1.72
CA GLY A 21 -3.49 -14.56 2.76
C GLY A 21 -4.12 -13.28 3.29
N VAL A 22 -5.43 -13.13 3.13
CA VAL A 22 -6.20 -11.99 3.67
C VAL A 22 -6.81 -12.38 5.02
N GLY A 23 -6.63 -11.57 6.05
CA GLY A 23 -6.99 -11.92 7.43
C GLY A 23 -5.89 -12.69 8.16
N LYS A 24 -4.64 -12.50 7.74
CA LYS A 24 -3.44 -13.02 8.40
C LYS A 24 -2.56 -11.89 8.87
N ASP A 25 -2.00 -12.05 10.05
CA ASP A 25 -0.92 -11.20 10.54
C ASP A 25 0.40 -11.66 9.92
N GLU A 26 1.06 -10.77 9.16
CA GLU A 26 2.31 -11.08 8.44
C GLU A 26 3.49 -11.41 9.38
N THR A 27 3.46 -10.92 10.62
CA THR A 27 4.57 -11.13 11.58
C THR A 27 4.50 -12.51 12.22
N THR A 28 3.29 -12.95 12.55
CA THR A 28 3.04 -14.20 13.27
C THR A 28 2.63 -15.34 12.34
N GLY A 29 2.13 -15.03 11.14
CA GLY A 29 1.54 -15.98 10.20
C GLY A 29 0.21 -16.58 10.67
N GLN A 30 -0.36 -16.09 11.77
CA GLN A 30 -1.62 -16.58 12.33
C GLN A 30 -2.82 -15.77 11.85
N LEU A 31 -4.03 -16.25 12.19
CA LEU A 31 -5.26 -15.48 12.00
C LEU A 31 -5.13 -14.10 12.68
N GLY A 32 -5.55 -13.07 11.98
CA GLY A 32 -5.42 -11.70 12.45
C GLY A 32 -6.02 -10.72 11.47
N MET A 33 -5.34 -9.60 11.29
CA MET A 33 -5.71 -8.57 10.32
C MET A 33 -4.56 -8.32 9.36
N GLY A 34 -4.90 -7.95 8.13
CA GLY A 34 -3.93 -7.60 7.11
C GLY A 34 -3.72 -8.69 6.06
N PHE A 35 -2.59 -8.58 5.39
CA PHE A 35 -2.22 -9.35 4.22
C PHE A 35 -0.86 -9.98 4.47
N ASP A 36 -0.74 -11.27 4.16
CA ASP A 36 0.50 -12.02 4.29
C ASP A 36 0.84 -12.71 2.96
N PRO A 37 1.91 -12.28 2.25
CA PRO A 37 2.74 -11.10 2.54
C PRO A 37 2.00 -9.78 2.29
N SER A 38 2.43 -8.69 2.94
CA SER A 38 1.83 -7.34 2.78
C SER A 38 2.40 -6.55 1.60
N SER A 39 3.47 -7.06 0.97
CA SER A 39 4.04 -6.45 -0.22
C SER A 39 4.67 -7.48 -1.15
N VAL A 40 4.46 -7.32 -2.46
CA VAL A 40 5.05 -8.17 -3.51
C VAL A 40 5.55 -7.35 -4.69
N ARG A 41 6.37 -7.97 -5.55
CA ARG A 41 6.94 -7.34 -6.75
C ARG A 41 6.82 -8.22 -8.01
N PRO A 42 5.59 -8.47 -8.48
CA PRO A 42 5.32 -9.30 -9.65
C PRO A 42 5.70 -8.61 -10.97
N GLN A 43 5.81 -9.41 -12.04
CA GLN A 43 5.91 -8.94 -13.41
C GLN A 43 4.52 -8.78 -14.06
N PRO A 44 4.39 -7.98 -15.13
CA PRO A 44 3.15 -7.89 -15.89
C PRO A 44 2.74 -9.27 -16.43
N GLY A 45 1.47 -9.64 -16.25
CA GLY A 45 0.93 -10.95 -16.59
C GLY A 45 0.86 -11.94 -15.43
N ASP A 46 1.58 -11.70 -14.33
CA ASP A 46 1.44 -12.48 -13.09
C ASP A 46 0.07 -12.24 -12.45
N LYS A 47 -0.33 -13.17 -11.58
CA LYS A 47 -1.57 -13.09 -10.82
C LYS A 47 -1.30 -12.87 -9.34
N ILE A 48 -2.14 -12.05 -8.72
CA ILE A 48 -2.30 -12.00 -7.28
C ILE A 48 -3.57 -12.77 -6.92
N VAL A 49 -3.42 -13.83 -6.15
CA VAL A 49 -4.50 -14.67 -5.64
C VAL A 49 -4.73 -14.30 -4.19
N PHE A 50 -5.79 -13.55 -3.91
CA PHE A 50 -6.20 -13.23 -2.55
C PHE A 50 -6.96 -14.42 -1.97
N GLU A 51 -6.41 -15.12 -0.98
CA GLU A 51 -7.04 -16.24 -0.28
C GLU A 51 -7.52 -15.81 1.11
N PHE A 52 -8.83 -15.90 1.35
CA PHE A 52 -9.48 -15.32 2.53
C PHE A 52 -9.50 -16.29 3.70
N ARG A 53 -9.05 -15.84 4.86
CA ARG A 53 -8.96 -16.60 6.11
C ARG A 53 -10.22 -16.36 6.95
N ALA A 54 -10.33 -17.07 8.07
CA ALA A 54 -11.46 -16.93 9.00
C ALA A 54 -11.70 -15.47 9.39
N GLY A 55 -12.95 -15.03 9.38
CA GLY A 55 -13.35 -13.64 9.61
C GLY A 55 -14.01 -13.02 8.39
N SER A 56 -14.29 -11.71 8.48
CA SER A 56 -14.83 -10.92 7.37
C SER A 56 -13.74 -9.99 6.86
N HIS A 57 -13.32 -10.22 5.63
CA HIS A 57 -12.17 -9.56 5.02
C HIS A 57 -12.45 -9.19 3.58
N SER A 58 -11.61 -8.34 3.03
CA SER A 58 -11.71 -7.87 1.65
C SER A 58 -10.33 -7.45 1.11
N ALA A 59 -10.22 -7.45 -0.20
CA ALA A 59 -9.16 -6.81 -0.96
C ALA A 59 -9.80 -5.77 -1.91
N VAL A 60 -9.60 -4.49 -1.62
CA VAL A 60 -10.14 -3.37 -2.39
C VAL A 60 -8.99 -2.48 -2.82
N GLU A 61 -8.94 -2.16 -4.11
CA GLU A 61 -7.93 -1.25 -4.65
C GLU A 61 -8.20 0.17 -4.16
N SER A 62 -7.15 0.85 -3.74
CA SER A 62 -7.16 2.25 -3.31
C SER A 62 -6.05 3.03 -4.00
N THR A 63 -5.75 4.20 -3.47
CA THR A 63 -4.63 5.02 -3.93
C THR A 63 -3.66 5.25 -2.80
N PHE A 64 -2.39 5.49 -3.13
CA PHE A 64 -1.36 5.74 -2.13
C PHE A 64 -1.71 6.90 -1.16
N ALA A 65 -2.40 7.92 -1.67
CA ALA A 65 -2.80 9.11 -0.91
C ALA A 65 -4.08 8.90 -0.09
N ALA A 66 -4.94 7.95 -0.48
CA ALA A 66 -6.19 7.65 0.19
C ALA A 66 -6.29 6.12 0.40
N PRO A 67 -5.49 5.55 1.32
CA PRO A 67 -5.33 4.10 1.50
C PRO A 67 -6.63 3.39 1.88
N CYS A 68 -7.49 4.03 2.68
CA CYS A 68 -8.73 3.45 3.20
C CYS A 68 -9.98 3.88 2.43
N VAL A 69 -9.83 4.34 1.19
CA VAL A 69 -10.92 4.77 0.32
C VAL A 69 -10.89 3.94 -0.97
N PRO A 70 -12.01 3.31 -1.37
CA PRO A 70 -12.08 2.61 -2.64
C PRO A 70 -11.70 3.53 -3.81
N LYS A 71 -10.82 3.06 -4.68
CA LYS A 71 -10.51 3.74 -5.94
C LYS A 71 -11.67 3.57 -6.90
N ASP A 72 -12.14 4.66 -7.50
CA ASP A 72 -13.20 4.61 -8.52
C ASP A 72 -12.77 3.76 -9.72
N GLY A 73 -13.64 2.85 -10.15
CA GLY A 73 -13.35 1.84 -11.17
C GLY A 73 -12.22 0.85 -10.82
N GLY A 74 -11.74 0.85 -9.57
CA GLY A 74 -10.70 -0.05 -9.08
C GLY A 74 -11.20 -1.47 -8.81
N TYR A 75 -10.27 -2.39 -8.60
CA TYR A 75 -10.59 -3.74 -8.18
C TYR A 75 -11.31 -3.76 -6.82
N ASN A 76 -12.35 -4.57 -6.68
CA ASN A 76 -13.06 -4.77 -5.41
C ASN A 76 -13.56 -6.21 -5.33
N SER A 77 -13.01 -6.99 -4.39
CA SER A 77 -13.42 -8.38 -4.14
C SER A 77 -14.77 -8.50 -3.40
N GLN A 78 -15.35 -7.38 -2.95
CA GLN A 78 -16.39 -7.32 -1.93
C GLN A 78 -15.92 -7.89 -0.59
N VAL A 79 -16.75 -7.77 0.45
CA VAL A 79 -16.47 -8.43 1.73
C VAL A 79 -16.78 -9.92 1.59
N ILE A 80 -15.80 -10.75 1.90
CA ILE A 80 -15.90 -12.21 1.93
C ILE A 80 -15.80 -12.64 3.38
N THR A 81 -16.81 -13.39 3.84
CA THR A 81 -16.86 -13.93 5.21
C THR A 81 -16.58 -15.42 5.19
N VAL A 82 -15.55 -15.82 5.93
CA VAL A 82 -15.23 -17.23 6.22
C VAL A 82 -15.60 -17.51 7.68
N PRO A 83 -16.29 -18.63 7.98
CA PRO A 83 -16.72 -18.93 9.34
C PRO A 83 -15.59 -18.86 10.37
N ASP A 84 -15.89 -18.25 11.51
CA ASP A 84 -15.01 -18.24 12.66
C ASP A 84 -14.66 -19.68 13.10
N GLY A 85 -13.42 -19.89 13.52
CA GLY A 85 -12.91 -21.22 13.89
C GLY A 85 -12.36 -22.05 12.73
N THR A 86 -12.46 -21.57 11.48
CA THR A 86 -11.71 -22.15 10.36
C THR A 86 -10.21 -22.03 10.62
N LEU A 87 -9.46 -23.13 10.47
CA LEU A 87 -8.01 -23.14 10.69
C LEU A 87 -7.29 -22.23 9.68
N VAL A 88 -6.21 -21.59 10.10
CA VAL A 88 -5.44 -20.65 9.26
C VAL A 88 -4.99 -21.27 7.92
N ASP A 89 -4.55 -22.53 7.94
CA ASP A 89 -4.07 -23.27 6.76
C ASP A 89 -5.12 -24.26 6.20
N ALA A 90 -6.41 -24.01 6.45
CA ALA A 90 -7.48 -24.79 5.85
C ALA A 90 -7.37 -24.76 4.32
N LYS A 91 -7.74 -25.87 3.67
CA LYS A 91 -7.70 -26.00 2.21
C LYS A 91 -9.04 -25.57 1.61
N GLY A 92 -8.99 -25.06 0.37
CA GLY A 92 -10.21 -24.69 -0.37
C GLY A 92 -10.88 -23.45 0.19
N LEU A 93 -10.10 -22.54 0.78
CA LEU A 93 -10.59 -21.24 1.20
C LEU A 93 -11.00 -20.40 -0.01
N PRO A 94 -11.94 -19.46 0.15
CA PRO A 94 -12.36 -18.59 -0.94
C PRO A 94 -11.18 -17.81 -1.50
N THR A 95 -11.14 -17.65 -2.82
CA THR A 95 -10.11 -16.86 -3.50
C THR A 95 -10.72 -15.86 -4.46
N THR A 96 -10.00 -14.76 -4.69
CA THR A 96 -10.25 -13.81 -5.79
C THR A 96 -8.93 -13.45 -6.46
N GLU A 97 -8.97 -13.05 -7.73
CA GLU A 97 -7.77 -12.85 -8.54
C GLU A 97 -7.66 -11.43 -9.09
N TYR A 98 -6.45 -10.87 -9.00
CA TYR A 98 -6.06 -9.63 -9.68
C TYR A 98 -4.91 -9.92 -10.65
N ILE A 99 -5.03 -9.48 -11.91
CA ILE A 99 -3.98 -9.63 -12.92
C ILE A 99 -3.11 -8.38 -12.93
N VAL A 100 -1.81 -8.57 -12.80
CA VAL A 100 -0.81 -7.50 -12.81
C VAL A 100 -0.68 -6.97 -14.24
N LYS A 101 -1.00 -5.70 -14.46
CA LYS A 101 -1.05 -5.09 -15.80
C LYS A 101 0.29 -4.51 -16.25
N ASP A 102 1.02 -3.92 -15.31
CA ASP A 102 2.28 -3.24 -15.54
C ASP A 102 3.12 -3.22 -14.24
N LEU A 103 4.27 -2.52 -14.28
CA LEU A 103 5.18 -2.40 -13.14
C LEU A 103 4.86 -1.22 -12.22
N ASN A 104 3.75 -0.50 -12.45
CA ASN A 104 3.39 0.63 -11.59
C ASN A 104 2.91 0.13 -10.22
N PRO A 105 3.11 0.92 -9.15
CA PRO A 105 2.60 0.57 -7.83
C PRO A 105 1.07 0.47 -7.80
N VAL A 106 0.55 -0.58 -7.17
CA VAL A 106 -0.90 -0.77 -6.93
C VAL A 106 -1.13 -1.04 -5.45
N TRP A 107 -2.22 -0.50 -4.93
CA TRP A 107 -2.46 -0.37 -3.49
C TRP A 107 -3.79 -0.97 -3.13
N PHE A 108 -3.83 -1.77 -2.07
CA PHE A 108 -5.04 -2.43 -1.60
C PHE A 108 -5.22 -2.24 -0.10
N PHE A 109 -6.46 -2.31 0.35
CA PHE A 109 -6.82 -2.32 1.76
C PHE A 109 -7.94 -3.31 2.05
N ASP A 110 -8.09 -3.66 3.32
CA ASP A 110 -9.26 -4.34 3.85
C ASP A 110 -10.28 -3.31 4.36
N GLN A 111 -11.43 -3.21 3.68
CA GLN A 111 -12.54 -2.34 4.07
C GLN A 111 -13.35 -2.88 5.25
N ALA A 112 -13.19 -4.16 5.62
CA ALA A 112 -13.98 -4.76 6.68
C ALA A 112 -13.61 -4.18 8.06
N GLY A 113 -14.63 -3.88 8.89
CA GLY A 113 -14.46 -3.59 10.32
C GLY A 113 -13.49 -2.47 10.69
N GLY A 114 -13.19 -1.55 9.76
CA GLY A 114 -12.20 -0.48 9.98
C GLY A 114 -10.76 -1.00 10.13
N LEU A 115 -10.44 -2.19 9.58
CA LEU A 115 -9.11 -2.79 9.68
C LEU A 115 -8.04 -1.98 8.94
N CYS A 116 -8.40 -1.24 7.89
CA CYS A 116 -7.45 -0.39 7.17
C CYS A 116 -6.76 0.64 8.06
N SER A 117 -7.50 1.36 8.90
CA SER A 117 -6.93 2.32 9.87
C SER A 117 -6.06 1.66 10.95
N LYS A 118 -5.99 0.32 10.97
CA LYS A 118 -5.10 -0.47 11.83
C LYS A 118 -3.91 -1.05 11.06
N GLY A 119 -3.72 -0.65 9.80
CA GLY A 119 -2.61 -1.09 8.96
C GLY A 119 -2.91 -2.31 8.08
N ALA A 120 -4.17 -2.72 7.93
CA ALA A 120 -4.55 -3.80 7.01
C ALA A 120 -4.52 -3.33 5.55
N VAL A 121 -3.29 -3.21 5.02
CA VAL A 121 -3.01 -2.76 3.65
C VAL A 121 -2.01 -3.66 2.95
N PHE A 122 -2.06 -3.67 1.62
CA PHE A 122 -1.22 -4.47 0.74
C PHE A 122 -0.70 -3.65 -0.45
N SER A 123 0.53 -3.93 -0.87
CA SER A 123 1.23 -3.19 -1.93
C SER A 123 1.78 -4.11 -3.01
N ILE A 124 1.50 -3.81 -4.28
CA ILE A 124 2.11 -4.43 -5.45
C ILE A 124 3.12 -3.44 -6.03
N ASN A 125 4.34 -3.90 -6.32
CA ASN A 125 5.39 -3.10 -6.95
C ASN A 125 5.64 -1.72 -6.28
N PRO A 126 5.69 -1.61 -4.93
CA PRO A 126 6.00 -0.32 -4.31
C PRO A 126 7.44 0.12 -4.62
N GLU A 127 7.74 1.39 -4.42
CA GLU A 127 9.11 1.90 -4.54
C GLU A 127 9.98 1.43 -3.34
N LEU A 128 11.30 1.32 -3.53
CA LEU A 128 12.26 1.00 -2.45
C LEU A 128 12.95 2.21 -1.85
N THR A 129 12.89 3.35 -2.54
CA THR A 129 13.67 4.53 -2.19
C THR A 129 12.96 5.34 -1.11
N LEU A 130 13.71 5.78 -0.11
CA LEU A 130 13.23 6.73 0.90
C LEU A 130 12.76 8.01 0.22
N GLY A 131 11.57 8.50 0.58
CA GLY A 131 10.89 9.63 -0.07
C GLY A 131 10.00 9.25 -1.24
N GLY A 132 9.95 7.96 -1.61
CA GLY A 132 9.06 7.41 -2.62
C GLY A 132 7.77 6.80 -2.07
N GLN A 133 6.94 6.24 -2.96
CA GLN A 133 5.75 5.48 -2.60
C GLN A 133 6.12 4.08 -2.12
N THR A 134 6.56 3.98 -0.87
CA THR A 134 6.98 2.71 -0.24
C THR A 134 5.81 2.01 0.47
N ALA A 135 5.89 0.68 0.63
CA ALA A 135 4.90 -0.08 1.40
C ALA A 135 4.79 0.40 2.86
N GLY A 136 5.93 0.74 3.48
CA GLY A 136 5.96 1.28 4.84
C GLY A 136 5.24 2.62 4.96
N GLN A 137 5.43 3.52 3.98
CA GLN A 137 4.73 4.79 3.97
C GLN A 137 3.23 4.62 3.70
N PHE A 138 2.85 3.68 2.83
CA PHE A 138 1.45 3.37 2.58
C PHE A 138 0.73 2.88 3.84
N ARG A 139 1.36 1.97 4.61
CA ARG A 139 0.84 1.53 5.91
C ARG A 139 0.72 2.68 6.91
N ALA A 140 1.74 3.54 7.00
CA ALA A 140 1.69 4.71 7.87
C ALA A 140 0.56 5.68 7.49
N ASN A 141 0.30 5.88 6.18
CA ASN A 141 -0.83 6.69 5.72
C ASN A 141 -2.18 6.06 6.12
N ALA A 142 -2.27 4.73 6.07
CA ALA A 142 -3.49 4.00 6.45
C ALA A 142 -3.78 4.15 7.94
N GLU A 143 -2.78 3.95 8.79
CA GLU A 143 -2.88 4.13 10.25
C GLU A 143 -3.22 5.58 10.65
N ALA A 144 -2.84 6.56 9.82
CA ALA A 144 -3.20 7.95 10.00
C ALA A 144 -4.58 8.33 9.43
N SER A 145 -5.27 7.40 8.75
CA SER A 145 -6.58 7.67 8.13
C SER A 145 -7.70 7.61 9.15
N ASP A 146 -8.54 8.64 9.19
CA ASP A 146 -9.69 8.71 10.09
C ASP A 146 -10.72 7.60 9.77
N PRO A 147 -11.08 6.73 10.73
CA PRO A 147 -12.01 5.62 10.51
C PRO A 147 -13.47 6.07 10.27
N THR A 148 -13.72 7.38 10.26
CA THR A 148 -15.07 7.99 10.09
C THR A 148 -15.28 8.55 8.68
N ALA A 149 -14.27 8.51 7.81
CA ALA A 149 -14.45 8.87 6.41
C ALA A 149 -15.46 7.89 5.78
N PRO A 150 -16.52 8.37 5.10
CA PRO A 150 -17.55 7.49 4.58
C PRO A 150 -16.94 6.53 3.57
N ILE A 151 -17.05 5.23 3.86
CA ILE A 151 -16.93 4.18 2.86
C ILE A 151 -18.03 4.47 1.86
N ALA A 152 -17.66 4.90 0.65
CA ALA A 152 -18.61 5.02 -0.44
C ALA A 152 -19.04 3.60 -0.83
N THR A 153 -20.00 3.05 -0.08
CA THR A 153 -20.72 1.86 -0.46
C THR A 153 -21.52 2.26 -1.69
N SER A 154 -21.04 1.90 -2.88
CA SER A 154 -21.84 1.94 -4.11
C SER A 154 -22.91 0.85 -4.04
N ASP A 155 -23.84 1.02 -3.10
CA ASP A 155 -25.12 0.33 -3.12
C ASP A 155 -26.06 1.28 -3.85
N ALA A 156 -26.09 1.18 -5.18
CA ALA A 156 -26.98 1.98 -6.00
C ALA A 156 -28.37 1.32 -6.00
N PRO A 157 -29.41 1.91 -5.37
CA PRO A 157 -30.76 1.48 -5.67
C PRO A 157 -31.11 1.98 -7.07
N VAL A 158 -31.50 1.06 -7.95
CA VAL A 158 -32.11 1.38 -9.25
C VAL A 158 -33.40 2.14 -8.98
N ALA A 159 -33.37 3.47 -9.12
CA ALA A 159 -34.56 4.30 -9.13
C ALA A 159 -35.16 4.33 -10.55
N PRO A 160 -36.49 4.18 -10.71
CA PRO A 160 -37.12 4.21 -12.02
C PRO A 160 -37.19 5.63 -12.59
N ILE A 161 -37.12 5.68 -13.91
CA ILE A 161 -37.14 6.86 -14.77
C ILE A 161 -38.45 7.64 -14.60
N ALA A 162 -38.36 8.96 -14.42
CA ALA A 162 -39.47 9.88 -14.67
C ALA A 162 -38.97 11.13 -15.43
N THR A 163 -39.65 11.40 -16.54
CA THR A 163 -39.42 12.46 -17.52
C THR A 163 -40.04 13.80 -17.09
N SER A 164 -39.35 14.89 -17.43
CA SER A 164 -39.87 16.22 -17.86
C SER A 164 -39.58 17.40 -16.94
N GLY A 165 -38.99 18.46 -17.53
CA GLY A 165 -39.18 19.85 -17.11
C GLY A 165 -37.91 20.68 -16.92
N ALA A 166 -37.43 21.32 -17.98
CA ALA A 166 -36.62 22.56 -17.88
C ALA A 166 -37.58 23.78 -18.05
N PRO A 167 -37.21 25.07 -17.85
CA PRO A 167 -35.84 25.62 -17.72
C PRO A 167 -35.66 26.87 -16.78
N ILE A 168 -34.45 27.48 -16.80
CA ILE A 168 -33.98 28.87 -16.44
C ILE A 168 -34.07 29.31 -14.94
N ALA A 169 -33.20 30.14 -14.31
CA ALA A 169 -32.14 31.09 -14.72
C ALA A 169 -31.17 31.49 -13.55
N THR A 170 -29.88 31.68 -13.91
CA THR A 170 -28.91 32.78 -13.61
C THR A 170 -28.82 33.52 -12.25
N SER A 171 -27.58 33.64 -11.72
CA SER A 171 -26.87 34.84 -11.18
C SER A 171 -25.44 34.45 -10.73
N ALA A 172 -24.34 34.80 -11.42
CA ALA A 172 -23.52 36.03 -11.39
C ALA A 172 -22.70 36.26 -10.09
N SER A 173 -21.36 36.04 -10.12
CA SER A 173 -20.24 37.04 -10.05
C SER A 173 -19.93 37.53 -8.62
N ALA A 174 -18.72 37.84 -8.12
CA ALA A 174 -17.39 38.25 -8.60
C ALA A 174 -16.36 37.91 -7.47
N SER A 175 -15.09 37.54 -7.69
CA SER A 175 -13.89 38.31 -8.13
C SER A 175 -13.57 39.58 -7.33
N SER A 176 -12.30 39.67 -6.89
CA SER A 176 -11.46 40.85 -6.52
C SER A 176 -10.89 40.73 -5.09
N THR A 177 -9.66 41.12 -4.73
CA THR A 177 -8.44 41.57 -5.42
C THR A 177 -7.29 41.56 -4.39
N ALA A 178 -6.06 41.58 -4.90
CA ALA A 178 -4.81 41.67 -4.17
C ALA A 178 -4.68 42.86 -3.20
N SER A 179 -3.72 42.77 -2.27
CA SER A 179 -2.94 43.91 -1.80
C SER A 179 -1.53 43.48 -1.43
N THR A 180 -0.59 44.17 -2.07
CA THR A 180 0.87 44.18 -1.97
C THR A 180 1.37 45.11 -0.85
N ALA A 181 2.69 45.03 -0.61
CA ALA A 181 3.59 46.03 -0.02
C ALA A 181 3.72 46.01 1.52
N SER A 182 4.88 46.22 2.16
CA SER A 182 6.25 46.47 1.69
C SER A 182 7.24 46.43 2.87
N ALA A 183 8.46 45.94 2.59
CA ALA A 183 9.79 46.52 2.87
C ALA A 183 10.37 46.76 4.29
N ALA A 184 11.72 46.73 4.26
CA ALA A 184 12.77 47.23 5.17
C ALA A 184 13.26 46.26 6.26
N ALA A 185 14.40 45.56 6.13
CA ALA A 185 15.83 45.98 6.06
C ALA A 185 16.44 46.35 7.42
N SER A 186 17.48 45.60 7.86
CA SER A 186 18.82 46.10 8.24
C SER A 186 19.57 45.24 9.28
N THR A 187 20.73 44.70 8.86
CA THR A 187 22.07 44.87 9.48
C THR A 187 22.49 44.11 10.76
N SER A 188 23.42 43.16 10.54
CA SER A 188 24.71 42.87 11.23
C SER A 188 24.84 42.74 12.77
N GLN A 189 25.39 41.61 13.25
CA GLN A 189 26.75 41.48 13.84
C GLN A 189 26.98 40.09 14.47
N THR A 190 28.24 39.66 14.40
CA THR A 190 28.83 38.38 14.86
C THR A 190 29.25 38.43 16.36
N PRO A 191 30.13 37.53 16.85
CA PRO A 191 29.82 36.40 17.72
C PRO A 191 30.26 36.65 19.18
N SER A 192 29.86 35.79 20.13
CA SER A 192 30.52 35.76 21.43
C SER A 192 30.60 34.37 22.04
N THR A 193 31.82 34.06 22.46
CA THR A 193 32.31 32.89 23.19
C THR A 193 31.84 32.89 24.65
N ASN A 194 31.70 31.69 25.26
CA ASN A 194 32.47 31.26 26.44
C ASN A 194 31.96 29.93 27.05
N SER A 195 32.86 28.95 27.02
CA SER A 195 33.33 28.11 28.14
C SER A 195 32.43 27.07 28.81
N ALA A 196 32.74 25.81 28.48
CA ALA A 196 33.27 24.76 29.36
C ALA A 196 32.54 24.39 30.66
N THR A 197 32.06 23.14 30.72
CA THR A 197 32.23 22.28 31.90
C THR A 197 32.43 20.84 31.44
N THR A 198 33.58 20.30 31.82
CA THR A 198 34.04 18.90 31.79
C THR A 198 33.15 17.97 32.62
N MET A 199 32.98 16.71 32.20
CA MET A 199 33.44 15.51 32.95
C MET A 199 32.91 14.18 32.38
N ALA A 200 33.80 13.19 32.48
CA ALA A 200 33.58 11.74 32.57
C ALA A 200 33.20 10.96 31.29
N GLY A 201 34.23 10.33 30.72
CA GLY A 201 34.08 9.27 29.73
C GLY A 201 33.70 7.92 30.33
N ILE A 202 33.16 7.05 29.47
CA ILE A 202 33.13 5.60 29.67
C ILE A 202 33.44 4.97 28.31
N SER A 203 34.60 4.33 28.25
CA SER A 203 35.11 3.57 27.11
C SER A 203 34.81 2.09 27.34
N MET A 204 33.91 1.51 26.55
CA MET A 204 33.85 0.08 26.24
C MET A 204 33.39 0.01 24.78
N GLY A 205 34.11 -0.57 23.82
CA GLY A 205 34.98 -1.74 23.91
C GLY A 205 34.45 -2.71 22.86
N ALA A 206 34.81 -2.49 21.60
CA ALA A 206 34.45 -3.35 20.48
C ALA A 206 35.30 -4.63 20.52
N ALA A 207 34.65 -5.79 20.61
CA ALA A 207 35.27 -7.09 20.44
C ALA A 207 34.77 -7.73 19.13
N LEU A 208 35.63 -7.69 18.11
CA LEU A 208 35.52 -8.56 16.93
C LEU A 208 36.16 -9.91 17.27
N ALA A 209 35.37 -10.97 17.29
CA ALA A 209 35.87 -12.34 17.31
C ALA A 209 35.64 -12.97 15.93
N ALA A 210 36.73 -13.09 15.18
CA ALA A 210 36.80 -13.87 13.95
C ALA A 210 36.84 -15.37 14.31
N MET A 211 35.93 -16.17 13.77
CA MET A 211 35.99 -17.63 13.87
C MET A 211 36.83 -18.17 12.70
N GLY A 212 37.96 -18.78 13.05
CA GLY A 212 38.87 -19.45 12.13
C GLY A 212 38.31 -20.76 11.60
N ALA A 213 38.54 -20.99 10.31
CA ALA A 213 38.40 -22.28 9.66
C ALA A 213 39.64 -23.14 9.93
N TRP A 214 39.46 -24.39 10.33
CA TRP A 214 40.52 -25.41 10.32
C TRP A 214 40.08 -26.63 9.50
N PHE A 215 40.95 -27.01 8.58
CA PHE A 215 40.97 -28.24 7.78
C PHE A 215 41.24 -29.50 8.62
N MET A 216 40.64 -30.63 8.20
CA MET A 216 41.16 -32.01 8.10
C MET A 216 40.21 -33.08 8.66
N ILE A 217 39.54 -33.82 7.78
CA ILE A 217 39.79 -35.24 7.40
C ILE A 217 38.85 -35.58 6.23
#